data_AF-A0A3D8V7P4-F1
#
_entry.id   AF-A0A3D8V7P4-F1
#
_cell.length_a   1.000
_cell.length_b   1.000
_cell.length_c   1.000
_cell.angle_alpha   90.00
_cell.angle_beta   90.00
_cell.angle_gamma   90.00
#
_symmetry.space_group_name_H-M   'P 1'
#
loop_
_entity.id
_entity.type
_entity.pdbx_description
1 polymer ?
#
loop_
_entity_poly.entity_id
_entity_poly.type
_entity_poly.pdbx_seq_one_letter_code
_entity_poly.pdbx_strand_id
1 'polypeptide(L)'
;MMAATVVMALDSEGHDTVHVLTVAEAFRALGDDIAFDVALLDVELGDELSFDLAHHLGKIGLRFMFTSARDPNLMPPEFSEAPYLRKPYDLAHLFRALHELTA
;
A
#
# COMPACT_ATOMS: atom_id res chain seq x y z
N MET A 1 -1.56 -2.79 13.46
CA MET A 1 -2.15 -4.01 12.88
C MET A 1 -1.07 -4.76 12.12
N MET A 2 -1.11 -6.10 12.08
CA MET A 2 -0.16 -6.90 11.30
C MET A 2 -0.66 -7.07 9.86
N ALA A 3 0.25 -7.25 8.90
CA ALA A 3 -0.10 -7.40 7.48
C ALA A 3 -1.07 -8.56 7.22
N ALA A 4 -0.89 -9.70 7.89
CA ALA A 4 -1.81 -10.84 7.77
C ALA A 4 -3.26 -10.51 8.17
N THR A 5 -3.46 -9.62 9.15
CA THR A 5 -4.81 -9.19 9.56
C THR A 5 -5.45 -8.29 8.51
N VAL A 6 -4.65 -7.50 7.79
CA VAL A 6 -5.13 -6.64 6.70
C VAL A 6 -5.64 -7.48 5.53
N VAL A 7 -4.86 -8.48 5.11
CA VAL A 7 -5.24 -9.43 4.05
C VAL A 7 -6.56 -10.12 4.40
N MET A 8 -6.65 -10.72 5.58
CA MET A 8 -7.87 -11.41 6.01
C MET A 8 -9.09 -10.48 6.04
N ALA A 9 -8.93 -9.23 6.48
CA ALA A 9 -10.03 -8.29 6.53
C ALA A 9 -10.50 -7.88 5.13
N LEU A 10 -9.57 -7.65 4.20
CA LEU A 10 -9.89 -7.31 2.81
C LEU A 10 -10.58 -8.47 2.09
N ASP A 11 -10.08 -9.69 2.26
CA ASP A 11 -10.73 -10.89 1.72
C ASP A 11 -12.15 -11.07 2.28
N SER A 12 -12.36 -10.78 3.57
CA SER A 12 -13.68 -10.89 4.20
C SER A 12 -14.70 -9.86 3.69
N GLU A 13 -14.24 -8.73 3.18
CA GLU A 13 -15.06 -7.71 2.50
C GLU A 13 -15.20 -8.00 0.99
N GLY A 14 -14.64 -9.11 0.50
CA GLY A 14 -14.78 -9.57 -0.88
C GLY A 14 -13.78 -8.96 -1.86
N HIS A 15 -12.66 -8.40 -1.38
CA HIS A 15 -11.57 -7.96 -2.25
C HIS A 15 -10.64 -9.13 -2.61
N ASP A 16 -10.19 -9.18 -3.86
CA ASP A 16 -9.12 -10.08 -4.27
C ASP A 16 -7.77 -9.45 -3.89
N THR A 17 -7.06 -10.06 -2.93
CA THR A 17 -5.79 -9.51 -2.43
C THR A 17 -4.59 -10.36 -2.79
N VAL A 18 -3.50 -9.67 -3.19
CA VAL A 18 -2.17 -10.26 -3.32
C VAL A 18 -1.27 -9.60 -2.29
N HIS A 19 -0.67 -10.41 -1.43
CA HIS A 19 0.26 -9.94 -0.41
C HIS A 19 1.67 -10.42 -0.70
N VAL A 20 2.61 -9.49 -0.71
CA VAL A 20 4.04 -9.70 -0.97
C VAL A 20 4.84 -9.07 0.17
N LEU A 21 6.06 -9.58 0.41
CA LEU A 21 6.89 -9.15 1.52
C LEU A 21 8.06 -8.27 1.10
N THR A 22 8.38 -8.24 -0.20
CA THR A 22 9.54 -7.52 -0.76
C THR A 22 9.16 -6.68 -1.98
N VAL A 23 9.97 -5.67 -2.28
CA VAL A 23 9.78 -4.84 -3.48
C VAL A 23 9.91 -5.68 -4.76
N ALA A 24 10.84 -6.63 -4.77
CA ALA A 24 11.04 -7.53 -5.91
C ALA A 24 9.81 -8.41 -6.20
N GLU A 25 9.17 -8.96 -5.17
CA GLU A 25 7.93 -9.72 -5.33
C GLU A 25 6.77 -8.84 -5.83
N ALA A 26 6.69 -7.58 -5.36
CA ALA A 26 5.69 -6.63 -5.85
C ALA A 26 5.84 -6.37 -7.35
N PHE A 27 7.08 -6.14 -7.83
CA PHE A 27 7.33 -5.96 -9.26
C PHE A 27 6.99 -7.20 -10.09
N ARG A 28 7.22 -8.40 -9.55
CA ARG A 28 6.80 -9.64 -10.22
C ARG A 28 5.28 -9.73 -10.32
N ALA A 29 4.56 -9.46 -9.23
CA ALA A 29 3.10 -9.48 -9.22
C ALA A 29 2.49 -8.46 -10.19
N LEU A 30 3.10 -7.28 -10.32
CA LEU A 30 2.69 -6.25 -11.30
C LEU A 30 2.97 -6.64 -12.76
N GLY A 31 3.91 -7.56 -13.00
CA GLY A 31 4.28 -8.04 -14.33
C GLY A 31 3.50 -9.27 -14.78
N ASP A 32 2.85 -9.97 -13.85
CA ASP A 32 1.83 -10.96 -14.19
C ASP A 32 0.63 -10.20 -14.80
N ASP A 33 -0.16 -10.81 -15.70
CA ASP A 33 -1.34 -10.17 -16.36
C ASP A 33 -2.51 -9.91 -15.37
N ILE A 34 -2.18 -9.56 -14.12
CA ILE A 34 -3.06 -9.23 -13.01
C ILE A 34 -3.20 -7.71 -12.98
N ALA A 35 -4.44 -7.23 -13.13
CA ALA A 35 -4.76 -5.82 -12.93
C ALA A 35 -5.08 -5.57 -11.45
N PHE A 36 -4.44 -4.57 -10.85
CA PHE A 36 -4.75 -4.09 -9.51
C PHE A 36 -5.51 -2.77 -9.60
N ASP A 37 -6.47 -2.57 -8.71
CA ASP A 37 -7.17 -1.28 -8.58
C ASP A 37 -6.41 -0.32 -7.65
N VAL A 38 -5.81 -0.88 -6.60
CA VAL A 38 -5.17 -0.15 -5.50
C VAL A 38 -3.98 -0.96 -4.96
N ALA A 39 -2.94 -0.26 -4.52
CA ALA A 39 -1.84 -0.84 -3.75
C ALA A 39 -1.69 -0.22 -2.35
N LEU A 40 -1.37 -1.07 -1.36
CA LEU A 40 -1.05 -0.66 0.02
C LEU A 40 0.44 -0.88 0.27
N LEU A 41 1.19 0.19 0.55
CA LEU A 41 2.65 0.13 0.67
C LEU A 41 3.07 0.39 2.11
N ASP A 42 3.77 -0.56 2.75
CA ASP A 42 4.63 -0.16 3.87
C ASP A 42 5.85 0.58 3.34
N VAL A 43 6.28 1.63 4.05
CA VAL A 43 7.46 2.41 3.63
C VAL A 43 8.74 1.61 3.87
N GLU A 44 8.80 0.89 5.00
CA GLU A 44 9.99 0.17 5.47
C GLU A 44 9.73 -1.34 5.39
N LEU A 45 10.44 -2.02 4.48
CA LEU A 45 10.33 -3.46 4.21
C LEU A 45 11.65 -4.15 4.59
N GLY A 46 11.95 -4.19 5.89
CA GLY A 46 13.25 -4.66 6.38
C GLY A 46 14.37 -3.71 5.97
N ASP A 47 15.25 -4.16 5.08
CA ASP A 47 16.38 -3.37 4.58
C ASP A 47 16.03 -2.56 3.30
N GLU A 48 14.80 -2.67 2.80
CA GLU A 48 14.31 -2.01 1.60
C GLU A 48 13.32 -0.88 1.91
N LEU A 49 13.28 0.12 1.03
CA LEU A 49 12.26 1.16 1.02
C LEU A 49 11.36 0.99 -0.21
N SER A 50 10.05 1.15 -0.03
CA SER A 50 9.08 0.97 -1.12
C SER A 50 8.93 2.18 -2.06
N PHE A 51 9.82 3.18 -1.97
CA PHE A 51 9.71 4.41 -2.76
C PHE A 51 9.88 4.18 -4.27
N ASP A 52 10.78 3.28 -4.68
CA ASP A 52 10.93 2.94 -6.10
C ASP A 52 9.67 2.27 -6.66
N LEU A 53 9.01 1.44 -5.84
CA LEU A 53 7.71 0.85 -6.17
C LEU A 53 6.64 1.94 -6.28
N ALA A 54 6.51 2.81 -5.27
CA ALA A 54 5.56 3.93 -5.27
C ALA A 54 5.71 4.82 -6.52
N HIS A 55 6.96 5.11 -6.91
CA HIS A 55 7.25 5.87 -8.11
C HIS A 55 6.81 5.14 -9.38
N HIS A 56 7.04 3.83 -9.47
CA HIS A 56 6.56 3.01 -10.58
C HIS A 56 5.03 2.98 -10.66
N LEU A 57 4.35 2.78 -9.53
CA LEU A 57 2.89 2.78 -9.46
C LEU A 57 2.30 4.11 -9.95
N GLY A 58 2.88 5.23 -9.53
CA GLY A 58 2.50 6.55 -10.03
C GLY A 58 2.70 6.72 -11.54
N LYS A 59 3.78 6.16 -12.10
CA LYS A 59 4.04 6.18 -13.55
C LYS A 59 3.02 5.39 -14.36
N ILE A 60 2.57 4.25 -13.85
CA ILE A 60 1.56 3.42 -14.53
C ILE A 60 0.12 3.84 -14.19
N GLY A 61 -0.06 4.85 -13.32
CA GLY A 61 -1.35 5.36 -12.91
C GLY A 61 -2.10 4.47 -11.91
N LEU A 62 -1.41 3.53 -11.25
CA LEU A 62 -2.01 2.72 -10.20
C LEU A 62 -2.13 3.56 -8.92
N ARG A 63 -3.36 3.63 -8.37
CA ARG A 63 -3.61 4.33 -7.11
C ARG A 63 -2.94 3.57 -5.98
N PHE A 64 -2.32 4.29 -5.06
CA PHE A 64 -1.68 3.67 -3.90
C PHE A 64 -1.79 4.55 -2.66
N MET A 65 -1.69 3.91 -1.50
CA MET A 65 -1.51 4.61 -0.22
C MET A 65 -0.40 3.98 0.61
N PHE A 66 0.27 4.81 1.39
CA PHE A 66 1.25 4.35 2.37
C PHE A 66 0.56 3.90 3.67
N THR A 67 1.05 2.82 4.25
CA THR A 67 0.64 2.29 5.54
C THR A 67 1.89 1.97 6.36
N SER A 68 2.36 2.93 7.17
CA SER A 68 3.64 2.78 7.87
C SER A 68 3.63 3.44 9.26
N ALA A 69 4.56 3.00 10.10
CA ALA A 69 4.79 3.60 11.43
C ALA A 69 5.70 4.84 11.36
N ARG A 70 6.36 5.05 10.21
CA ARG A 70 7.23 6.19 9.94
C ARG A 70 6.46 7.51 10.10
N ASP A 71 7.19 8.58 10.42
CA ASP A 71 6.60 9.92 10.45
C ASP A 71 6.33 10.38 9.00
N PRO A 72 5.08 10.73 8.63
CA PRO A 72 4.77 11.24 7.29
C PRO A 72 5.52 12.53 6.94
N ASN A 73 5.96 13.32 7.93
CA ASN A 73 6.78 14.51 7.68
C ASN A 73 8.22 14.18 7.23
N LEU A 74 8.64 12.92 7.35
CA LEU A 74 9.93 12.41 6.88
C LEU A 74 9.83 11.71 5.53
N MET A 75 8.68 11.82 4.86
CA MET A 75 8.50 11.33 3.51
C MET A 75 9.22 12.25 2.51
N PRO A 76 9.77 11.68 1.42
CA PRO A 76 10.28 12.49 0.32
C PRO A 76 9.20 13.48 -0.19
N PRO A 77 9.58 14.72 -0.57
CA PRO A 77 8.61 15.75 -1.00
C PRO A 77 7.67 15.29 -2.13
N GLU A 78 8.13 14.41 -3.01
CA GLU A 78 7.33 13.83 -4.08
C GLU A 78 6.16 12.97 -3.59
N PHE A 79 6.18 12.55 -2.33
CA PHE A 79 5.13 11.77 -1.68
C PHE A 79 4.41 12.54 -0.56
N SER A 80 4.60 13.86 -0.45
CA SER A 80 3.99 14.66 0.62
C SER A 80 2.46 14.67 0.57
N GLU A 81 1.90 14.56 -0.64
CA GLU A 81 0.45 14.53 -0.89
C GLU A 81 -0.09 13.10 -1.06
N ALA A 82 0.77 12.07 -0.98
CA ALA A 82 0.33 10.69 -1.12
C ALA A 82 -0.54 10.30 0.10
N PRO A 83 -1.69 9.61 -0.10
CA PRO A 83 -2.51 9.16 1.01
C PRO A 83 -1.70 8.30 1.98
N TYR A 84 -1.84 8.59 3.27
CA TYR A 84 -1.00 8.01 4.32
C TYR A 84 -1.83 7.56 5.52
N LEU A 85 -1.76 6.27 5.85
CA LEU A 85 -2.39 5.67 7.00
C LEU A 85 -1.33 5.28 8.03
N ARG A 86 -1.20 6.08 9.10
CA ARG A 86 -0.18 5.85 10.13
C ARG A 86 -0.51 4.66 11.01
N LYS A 87 0.44 3.74 11.17
CA LYS A 87 0.35 2.63 12.13
C LYS A 87 0.56 3.15 13.57
N PRO A 88 -0.19 2.66 14.58
CA PRO A 88 -1.27 1.67 14.48
C PRO A 88 -2.62 2.31 14.04
N TYR A 89 -3.39 1.56 13.25
CA TYR A 89 -4.76 1.87 12.86
C TYR A 89 -5.65 0.62 13.07
N ASP A 90 -6.97 0.82 13.07
CA ASP A 90 -7.98 -0.25 13.08
C ASP A 90 -8.61 -0.47 11.69
N LEU A 91 -9.52 -1.45 11.59
CA LEU A 91 -10.15 -1.79 10.31
C LEU A 91 -11.06 -0.68 9.78
N ALA A 92 -11.72 0.07 10.66
CA ALA A 92 -12.59 1.17 10.25
C ALA A 92 -11.78 2.28 9.55
N HIS A 93 -10.60 2.61 10.09
CA HIS A 93 -9.69 3.57 9.45
C HIS A 93 -9.13 3.04 8.13
N LEU A 94 -8.79 1.74 8.05
CA LEU A 94 -8.34 1.11 6.80
C LEU A 94 -9.39 1.21 5.69
N PHE A 95 -10.62 0.77 5.96
CA PHE A 95 -11.68 0.77 4.96
C PHE A 95 -12.11 2.17 4.56
N ARG A 96 -12.10 3.13 5.49
CA ARG A 96 -12.33 4.54 5.16
C ARG A 96 -11.27 5.07 4.20
N ALA A 97 -9.99 4.84 4.50
CA ALA A 97 -8.89 5.30 3.66
C ALA A 97 -8.93 4.65 2.26
N LEU A 98 -9.26 3.35 2.19
CA LEU A 98 -9.48 2.65 0.93
C LEU A 98 -10.64 3.25 0.13
N HIS A 99 -11.77 3.51 0.79
CA HIS A 99 -12.91 4.12 0.13
C HIS A 99 -12.57 5.50 -0.45
N GLU A 100 -11.89 6.36 0.33
CA GLU A 100 -11.43 7.68 -0.10
C GLU A 100 -10.43 7.60 -1.28
N LEU A 101 -9.65 6.53 -1.38
CA LEU A 101 -8.70 6.30 -2.48
C LEU A 101 -9.38 5.83 -3.77
N THR A 102 -10.49 5.10 -3.66
CA THR A 102 -11.22 4.51 -4.80
C THR A 102 -12.43 5.32 -5.28
N ALA A 103 -12.90 6.27 -4.47
CA ALA A 103 -13.93 7.23 -4.85
C ALA A 103 -13.51 8.08 -6.07
#